data_AF-A0A368F0L1-F1
#
_entry.id   AF-A0A368F0L1-F1
#
_cell.length_a   1.000
_cell.length_b   1.000
_cell.length_c   1.000
_cell.angle_alpha   90.00
_cell.angle_beta   90.00
_cell.angle_gamma   90.00
#
_symmetry.space_group_name_H-M   'P 1'
#
loop_
_entity.id
_entity.type
_entity.pdbx_description
1 polymer ?
#
loop_
_entity_poly.entity_id
_entity_poly.type
_entity_poly.pdbx_seq_one_letter_code
_entity_poly.pdbx_strand_id
1 'polypeptide(L)'
;LKVYGFDYDYTLAVYTRELNELIYNLALRRLISQFKYPAGLLDLPYDLTFAIRGLHFDVQSSCLLKVDAYSQIQTGAVYRGRRQLSDEEVKELFPGLYLPNMEGREMPQLIDLFSLPWAGLLSTVVHYCDTNKIVFDPKSLFNDLAECVKQVHITGEMYREVSENLKEYVHPNEGLKDYLELLHTSGKELFVVTNSPYPFL
;
A
#
# COMPACT_ATOMS: atom_id res chain seq x y z
N LEU A 1 9.11 -11.23 30.88
CA LEU A 1 8.00 -11.60 29.97
C LEU A 1 7.77 -13.12 30.03
N LYS A 2 6.51 -13.55 30.15
CA LYS A 2 6.10 -14.97 30.20
C LYS A 2 5.49 -15.46 28.87
N VAL A 3 4.83 -14.57 28.14
CA VAL A 3 4.14 -14.87 26.89
C VAL A 3 4.67 -13.94 25.79
N TYR A 4 4.83 -14.47 24.58
CA TYR A 4 5.17 -13.72 23.36
C TYR A 4 4.10 -13.95 22.30
N GLY A 5 3.52 -12.85 21.81
CA GLY A 5 2.57 -12.86 20.70
C GLY A 5 3.24 -12.35 19.44
N PHE A 6 2.94 -12.99 18.30
CA PHE A 6 3.46 -12.61 17.00
C PHE A 6 2.32 -12.29 16.04
N ASP A 7 2.47 -11.21 15.27
CA ASP A 7 1.77 -11.11 14.00
C ASP A 7 2.37 -12.11 13.00
N TYR A 8 1.64 -12.48 11.96
CA TYR A 8 2.12 -13.41 10.95
C TYR A 8 2.76 -12.65 9.77
N ASP A 9 1.95 -11.88 9.06
CA ASP A 9 2.33 -11.19 7.83
C ASP A 9 3.33 -10.07 8.11
N TYR A 10 4.44 -10.04 7.36
CA TYR A 10 5.58 -9.13 7.58
C TYR A 10 6.23 -9.19 8.97
N THR A 11 5.92 -10.20 9.79
CA THR A 11 6.55 -10.44 11.10
C THR A 11 7.18 -11.83 11.17
N LEU A 12 6.40 -12.90 11.06
CA LEU A 12 6.91 -14.27 10.95
C LEU A 12 7.17 -14.63 9.48
N ALA A 13 6.21 -14.34 8.61
CA ALA A 13 6.34 -14.46 7.16
C ALA A 13 6.80 -13.12 6.58
N VAL A 14 8.06 -13.03 6.19
CA VAL A 14 8.60 -11.82 5.56
C VAL A 14 8.48 -11.97 4.05
N TYR A 15 7.66 -11.13 3.43
CA TYR A 15 7.45 -11.17 1.99
C TYR A 15 8.54 -10.45 1.21
N THR A 16 8.75 -10.93 -0.02
CA THR A 16 9.63 -10.32 -1.01
C THR A 16 8.96 -9.11 -1.68
N ARG A 17 9.67 -8.39 -2.54
CA ARG A 17 9.10 -7.20 -3.21
C ARG A 17 8.13 -7.58 -4.33
N GLU A 18 8.23 -8.81 -4.83
CA GLU A 18 7.41 -9.40 -5.88
C GLU A 18 5.94 -9.46 -5.45
N LEU A 19 5.67 -9.61 -4.14
CA LEU A 19 4.30 -9.57 -3.61
C LEU A 19 3.60 -8.24 -3.91
N ASN A 20 4.33 -7.11 -3.89
CA ASN A 20 3.75 -5.81 -4.19
C ASN A 20 3.27 -5.76 -5.65
N GLU A 21 4.08 -6.26 -6.58
CA GLU A 21 3.70 -6.31 -7.99
C GLU A 21 2.48 -7.21 -8.23
N LEU A 22 2.41 -8.36 -7.55
CA LEU A 22 1.25 -9.24 -7.58
C LEU A 22 -0.02 -8.49 -7.13
N ILE A 23 0.00 -7.87 -5.95
CA ILE A 23 -1.17 -7.14 -5.40
C ILE A 23 -1.58 -6.00 -6.34
N TYR A 24 -0.61 -5.24 -6.85
CA TYR A 24 -0.86 -4.17 -7.82
C TYR A 24 -1.56 -4.70 -9.07
N ASN A 25 -1.05 -5.78 -9.66
CA ASN A 25 -1.57 -6.35 -10.90
C ASN A 25 -2.98 -6.93 -10.71
N LEU A 26 -3.23 -7.63 -9.60
CA LEU A 26 -4.57 -8.16 -9.27
C LEU A 26 -5.58 -7.02 -9.09
N ALA A 27 -5.21 -5.98 -8.35
CA ALA A 27 -6.06 -4.81 -8.13
C ALA A 27 -6.32 -4.04 -9.44
N LEU A 28 -5.31 -3.85 -10.28
CA LEU A 28 -5.45 -3.17 -11.57
C LEU A 28 -6.37 -3.92 -12.54
N ARG A 29 -6.19 -5.25 -12.65
CA ARG A 29 -7.07 -6.10 -13.47
C ARG A 29 -8.52 -6.03 -12.99
N ARG A 30 -8.73 -5.96 -11.67
CA ARG A 30 -10.06 -5.81 -11.07
C ARG A 30 -10.67 -4.45 -11.39
N LEU A 31 -9.89 -3.38 -11.30
CA LEU A 31 -10.32 -2.03 -11.66
C LEU A 31 -10.80 -1.96 -13.11
N ILE A 32 -10.07 -2.56 -14.05
CA ILE A 32 -10.45 -2.59 -15.47
C ILE A 32 -11.68 -3.47 -15.69
N SER A 33 -11.70 -4.68 -15.15
CA SER A 33 -12.76 -5.66 -15.43
C SER A 33 -14.08 -5.35 -14.74
N GLN A 34 -14.06 -4.85 -13.50
CA GLN A 34 -15.25 -4.61 -12.69
C GLN A 34 -15.72 -3.16 -12.75
N PHE A 35 -14.79 -2.20 -12.59
CA PHE A 35 -15.09 -0.77 -12.58
C PHE A 35 -14.97 -0.11 -13.96
N LYS A 36 -14.58 -0.89 -15.00
CA LYS A 36 -14.54 -0.46 -16.41
C LYS A 36 -13.57 0.70 -16.68
N TYR A 37 -12.50 0.80 -15.90
CA TYR A 37 -11.42 1.73 -16.18
C TYR A 37 -10.69 1.37 -17.50
N PRO A 38 -10.04 2.34 -18.17
CA PRO A 38 -9.42 2.12 -19.47
C PRO A 38 -8.36 1.02 -19.46
N ALA A 39 -8.40 0.13 -20.45
CA ALA A 39 -7.45 -0.98 -20.58
C ALA A 39 -6.00 -0.51 -20.80
N GLY A 40 -5.79 0.70 -21.32
CA GLY A 40 -4.45 1.30 -21.50
C GLY A 40 -3.69 1.50 -20.18
N LEU A 41 -4.33 1.37 -19.02
CA LEU A 41 -3.64 1.31 -17.73
C LEU A 41 -2.67 0.11 -17.64
N LEU A 42 -2.91 -0.97 -18.39
CA LEU A 42 -2.01 -2.13 -18.45
C LEU A 42 -0.67 -1.82 -19.13
N ASP A 43 -0.61 -0.74 -19.90
CA ASP A 43 0.62 -0.29 -20.57
C ASP A 43 1.57 0.45 -19.62
N LEU A 44 1.11 0.79 -18.41
CA LEU A 44 1.90 1.44 -17.38
C LEU A 44 2.44 0.40 -16.38
N PRO A 45 3.75 0.10 -16.40
CA PRO A 45 4.32 -0.89 -15.49
C PRO A 45 4.27 -0.39 -14.05
N TYR A 46 4.25 -1.34 -13.12
CA TYR A 46 4.41 -1.05 -11.70
C TYR A 46 5.85 -0.58 -11.42
N ASP A 47 6.00 0.55 -10.74
CA ASP A 47 7.30 1.07 -10.31
C ASP A 47 7.51 0.78 -8.82
N LEU A 48 8.29 -0.26 -8.54
CA LEU A 48 8.65 -0.69 -7.19
C LEU A 48 9.43 0.36 -6.40
N THR A 49 10.03 1.36 -7.05
CA THR A 49 10.89 2.38 -6.44
C THR A 49 10.19 3.70 -6.16
N PHE A 50 8.97 3.88 -6.69
CA PHE A 50 8.25 5.13 -6.59
C PHE A 50 7.70 5.43 -5.19
N ALA A 51 7.00 4.46 -4.58
CA ALA A 51 6.32 4.65 -3.30
C ALA A 51 7.19 4.21 -2.12
N ILE A 52 7.08 4.93 -1.00
CA ILE A 52 7.66 4.56 0.29
C ILE A 52 6.56 4.43 1.34
N ARG A 53 6.86 3.72 2.43
CA ARG A 53 5.94 3.52 3.54
C ARG A 53 5.71 4.84 4.30
N GLY A 54 4.48 5.08 4.72
CA GLY A 54 4.09 6.20 5.58
C GLY A 54 3.65 7.47 4.84
N LEU A 55 3.52 7.41 3.50
CA LEU A 55 2.97 8.51 2.71
C LEU A 55 1.50 8.76 3.09
N HIS A 56 1.06 9.99 2.93
CA HIS A 56 -0.37 10.35 2.98
C HIS A 56 -0.89 10.49 1.57
N PHE A 57 -2.16 10.17 1.35
CA PHE A 57 -2.84 10.46 0.09
C PHE A 57 -3.96 11.47 0.34
N ASP A 58 -3.85 12.69 -0.18
CA ASP A 58 -4.94 13.67 -0.15
C ASP A 58 -5.96 13.31 -1.23
N VAL A 59 -7.13 12.82 -0.81
CA VAL A 59 -8.18 12.37 -1.73
C VAL A 59 -8.65 13.52 -2.61
N GLN A 60 -8.82 14.72 -2.04
CA GLN A 60 -9.35 15.89 -2.75
C GLN A 60 -8.47 16.31 -3.94
N SER A 61 -7.16 16.43 -3.74
CA SER A 61 -6.22 16.80 -4.82
C SER A 61 -5.59 15.61 -5.53
N SER A 62 -5.90 14.38 -5.11
CA SER A 62 -5.31 13.14 -5.61
C SER A 62 -3.77 13.15 -5.57
N CYS A 63 -3.21 13.68 -4.48
CA CYS A 63 -1.77 13.82 -4.30
C CYS A 63 -1.23 12.87 -3.22
N LEU A 64 -0.07 12.27 -3.49
CA LEU A 64 0.76 11.63 -2.48
C LEU A 64 1.66 12.68 -1.82
N LEU A 65 1.74 12.64 -0.50
CA LEU A 65 2.44 13.60 0.34
C LEU A 65 3.36 12.89 1.31
N LYS A 66 4.60 13.35 1.43
CA LYS A 66 5.45 13.01 2.57
C LYS A 66 5.33 14.09 3.65
N VAL A 67 5.21 13.63 4.88
CA VAL A 67 5.00 14.47 6.04
C VAL A 67 6.07 14.15 7.08
N ASP A 68 6.59 15.18 7.75
CA ASP A 68 7.60 15.02 8.80
C ASP A 68 6.98 14.71 10.18
N ALA A 69 7.85 14.57 11.19
CA ALA A 69 7.44 14.26 12.56
C ALA A 69 6.63 15.39 13.24
N TYR A 70 6.62 16.60 12.66
CA TYR A 70 5.85 17.76 13.13
C TYR A 70 4.61 17.99 12.26
N SER A 71 4.18 16.98 11.49
CA SER A 71 3.02 17.06 10.61
C SER A 71 3.14 18.13 9.50
N GLN A 72 4.36 18.51 9.13
CA GLN A 72 4.63 19.43 8.02
C GLN A 72 4.80 18.67 6.71
N ILE A 73 4.14 19.14 5.65
CA ILE A 73 4.24 18.62 4.29
C ILE A 73 5.62 19.02 3.74
N GLN A 74 6.38 18.01 3.31
CA GLN A 74 7.65 18.22 2.63
C GLN A 74 7.38 18.63 1.18
N THR A 75 7.57 19.90 0.84
CA THR A 75 7.19 20.45 -0.48
C THR A 75 7.83 19.72 -1.65
N GLY A 76 9.12 19.36 -1.52
CA GLY A 76 9.84 18.54 -2.49
C GLY A 76 9.39 17.08 -2.59
N ALA A 77 8.38 16.64 -1.84
CA ALA A 77 7.88 15.26 -1.82
C ALA A 77 6.35 15.21 -1.92
N VAL A 78 5.80 16.07 -2.78
CA VAL A 78 4.38 16.07 -3.18
C VAL A 78 4.26 15.66 -4.63
N TYR A 79 3.43 14.64 -4.89
CA TYR A 79 3.25 14.05 -6.22
C TYR A 79 1.77 13.95 -6.58
N ARG A 80 1.38 14.48 -7.75
CA ARG A 80 0.09 14.19 -8.38
C ARG A 80 0.30 13.12 -9.44
N GLY A 81 -0.29 11.95 -9.23
CA GLY A 81 0.07 10.77 -10.01
C GLY A 81 1.57 10.46 -9.86
N ARG A 82 2.29 10.43 -10.99
CA ARG A 82 3.76 10.24 -11.04
C ARG A 82 4.54 11.55 -11.23
N ARG A 83 3.84 12.70 -11.25
CA ARG A 83 4.45 14.03 -11.46
C ARG A 83 4.70 14.69 -10.11
N GLN A 84 5.95 15.04 -9.85
CA GLN A 84 6.31 15.90 -8.72
C GLN A 84 5.73 17.30 -8.94
N LEU A 85 5.11 17.87 -7.91
CA LEU A 85 4.62 19.25 -7.94
C LEU A 85 5.74 20.22 -7.61
N SER A 86 5.67 21.41 -8.20
CA SER A 86 6.52 22.56 -7.81
C SER A 86 6.12 23.08 -6.43
N ASP A 87 7.05 23.76 -5.74
CA ASP A 87 6.77 24.37 -4.43
C ASP A 87 5.62 25.38 -4.51
N GLU A 88 5.45 26.06 -5.64
CA GLU A 88 4.34 26.99 -5.92
C GLU A 88 3.00 26.25 -5.97
N GLU A 89 2.90 25.17 -6.76
CA GLU A 89 1.70 24.33 -6.83
C GLU A 89 1.35 23.74 -5.47
N VAL A 90 2.35 23.31 -4.70
CA VAL A 90 2.14 22.76 -3.35
C VAL A 90 1.59 23.82 -2.40
N LYS A 91 2.14 25.04 -2.40
CA LYS A 91 1.66 26.13 -1.53
C LYS A 91 0.25 26.57 -1.88
N GLU A 92 -0.12 26.52 -3.16
CA GLU A 92 -1.48 26.81 -3.62
C GLU A 92 -2.47 25.72 -3.15
N LEU A 93 -2.09 24.44 -3.29
CA LEU A 93 -2.95 23.31 -2.88
C LEU A 93 -3.02 23.12 -1.37
N PHE A 94 -1.95 23.41 -0.64
CA PHE A 94 -1.79 23.13 0.79
C PHE A 94 -1.29 24.38 1.53
N PRO A 95 -2.14 25.40 1.73
CA PRO A 95 -1.74 26.63 2.40
C PRO A 95 -1.27 26.34 3.84
N GLY A 96 -0.10 26.88 4.18
CA GLY A 96 0.51 26.72 5.51
C GLY A 96 1.18 25.36 5.77
N LEU A 97 1.13 24.41 4.82
CA LEU A 97 1.89 23.14 4.82
C LEU A 97 1.71 22.22 6.03
N TYR A 98 0.76 22.49 6.93
CA TYR A 98 0.57 21.74 8.17
C TYR A 98 -0.68 20.86 8.08
N LEU A 99 -0.53 19.54 8.23
CA LEU A 99 -1.65 18.60 8.07
C LEU A 99 -2.88 18.94 8.94
N PRO A 100 -2.76 19.31 10.23
CA PRO A 100 -3.94 19.66 11.03
C PRO A 100 -4.69 20.90 10.55
N ASN A 101 -4.06 21.78 9.76
CA ASN A 101 -4.77 22.90 9.12
C ASN A 101 -5.65 22.45 7.95
N MET A 102 -5.59 21.18 7.59
CA MET A 102 -6.33 20.60 6.47
C MET A 102 -7.66 20.00 6.94
N GLU A 103 -8.36 20.71 7.82
CA GLU A 103 -9.68 20.29 8.32
C GLU A 103 -10.65 20.03 7.16
N GLY A 104 -11.38 18.91 7.26
CA GLY A 104 -12.34 18.50 6.23
C GLY A 104 -11.73 17.79 5.02
N ARG A 105 -10.40 17.69 4.91
CA ARG A 105 -9.75 16.87 3.87
C ARG A 105 -9.56 15.44 4.34
N GLU A 106 -9.67 14.52 3.40
CA GLU A 106 -9.52 13.09 3.66
C GLU A 106 -8.11 12.69 3.26
N MET A 107 -7.26 12.44 4.27
CA MET A 107 -5.84 12.14 4.09
C MET A 107 -5.44 10.84 4.78
N PRO A 108 -5.89 9.67 4.28
CA PRO A 108 -5.43 8.38 4.79
C PRO A 108 -3.90 8.29 4.73
N GLN A 109 -3.33 7.78 5.81
CA GLN A 109 -1.92 7.41 5.88
C GLN A 109 -1.73 5.97 5.42
N LEU A 110 -0.80 5.76 4.49
CA LEU A 110 -0.42 4.47 3.92
C LEU A 110 0.71 3.87 4.78
N ILE A 111 0.34 3.32 5.94
CA ILE A 111 1.30 2.98 7.02
C ILE A 111 1.81 1.55 7.01
N ASP A 112 1.14 0.58 6.39
CA ASP A 112 1.60 -0.81 6.34
C ASP A 112 2.39 -1.09 5.04
N LEU A 113 3.04 -2.25 4.94
CA LEU A 113 3.77 -2.63 3.72
C LEU A 113 2.85 -3.03 2.57
N PHE A 114 1.63 -3.49 2.87
CA PHE A 114 0.58 -3.76 1.87
C PHE A 114 0.06 -2.47 1.19
N SER A 115 0.33 -1.30 1.77
CA SER A 115 -0.06 0.00 1.22
C SER A 115 0.87 0.50 0.11
N LEU A 116 2.07 -0.09 -0.06
CA LEU A 116 3.00 0.25 -1.14
C LEU A 116 2.41 0.01 -2.54
N PRO A 117 1.86 -1.17 -2.87
CA PRO A 117 1.21 -1.38 -4.15
C PRO A 117 -0.04 -0.50 -4.33
N TRP A 118 -0.75 -0.18 -3.24
CA TRP A 118 -1.88 0.75 -3.29
C TRP A 118 -1.43 2.18 -3.65
N ALA A 119 -0.37 2.69 -3.03
CA ALA A 119 0.23 3.99 -3.37
C ALA A 119 0.65 4.04 -4.85
N GLY A 120 1.29 2.97 -5.33
CA GLY A 120 1.66 2.84 -6.74
C GLY A 120 0.45 2.81 -7.68
N LEU A 121 -0.62 2.13 -7.29
CA LEU A 121 -1.87 2.07 -8.06
C LEU A 121 -2.56 3.44 -8.13
N LEU A 122 -2.72 4.12 -6.99
CA LEU A 122 -3.24 5.50 -6.91
C LEU A 122 -2.46 6.43 -7.83
N SER A 123 -1.13 6.41 -7.71
CA SER A 123 -0.23 7.21 -8.55
C SER A 123 -0.41 6.91 -10.03
N THR A 124 -0.47 5.64 -10.41
CA THR A 124 -0.57 5.23 -11.81
C THR A 124 -1.89 5.64 -12.44
N VAL A 125 -2.99 5.44 -11.75
CA VAL A 125 -4.33 5.74 -12.28
C VAL A 125 -4.53 7.24 -12.40
N VAL A 126 -4.13 8.03 -11.39
CA VAL A 126 -4.16 9.50 -11.46
C VAL A 126 -3.27 10.01 -12.60
N HIS A 127 -2.06 9.46 -12.74
CA HIS A 127 -1.15 9.83 -13.83
C HIS A 127 -1.73 9.53 -15.21
N TYR A 128 -2.37 8.37 -15.38
CA TYR A 128 -3.03 7.99 -16.62
C TYR A 128 -4.19 8.95 -16.95
N CYS A 129 -5.03 9.25 -15.96
CA CYS A 129 -6.15 10.17 -16.14
C CYS A 129 -5.68 11.57 -16.53
N ASP A 130 -4.69 12.13 -15.83
CA ASP A 130 -4.14 13.46 -16.13
C ASP A 130 -3.51 13.50 -17.53
N THR A 131 -2.72 12.47 -17.91
CA THR A 131 -2.06 12.39 -19.22
C THR A 131 -3.05 12.31 -20.37
N ASN A 132 -4.13 11.54 -20.19
CA ASN A 132 -5.18 11.36 -21.19
C ASN A 132 -6.32 12.39 -21.08
N LYS A 133 -6.19 13.39 -20.19
CA LYS A 133 -7.21 14.43 -19.94
C LYS A 133 -8.59 13.85 -19.59
N ILE A 134 -8.60 12.75 -18.85
CA ILE A 134 -9.81 12.11 -18.33
C ILE A 134 -10.22 12.85 -17.07
N VAL A 135 -11.41 13.42 -17.09
CA VAL A 135 -12.02 14.04 -15.90
C VAL A 135 -12.58 12.93 -15.02
N PHE A 136 -12.29 12.99 -13.73
CA PHE A 136 -12.79 12.04 -12.72
C PHE A 136 -13.15 12.77 -11.43
N ASP A 137 -14.05 12.17 -10.66
CA ASP A 137 -14.29 12.59 -9.28
C ASP A 137 -13.23 11.95 -8.35
N PRO A 138 -12.44 12.74 -7.59
CA PRO A 138 -11.35 12.21 -6.78
C PRO A 138 -11.80 11.21 -5.71
N LYS A 139 -12.97 11.44 -5.09
CA LYS A 139 -13.49 10.56 -4.04
C LYS A 139 -13.93 9.21 -4.62
N SER A 140 -14.60 9.22 -5.75
CA SER A 140 -15.02 8.00 -6.47
C SER A 140 -13.81 7.19 -6.91
N LEU A 141 -12.81 7.84 -7.53
CA LEU A 141 -11.55 7.19 -7.92
C LEU A 141 -10.86 6.54 -6.71
N PHE A 142 -10.75 7.27 -5.60
CA PHE A 142 -10.14 6.73 -4.39
C PHE A 142 -10.90 5.51 -3.85
N ASN A 143 -12.23 5.59 -3.79
CA ASN A 143 -13.07 4.50 -3.27
C ASN A 143 -13.00 3.25 -4.15
N ASP A 144 -13.05 3.40 -5.48
CA ASP A 144 -12.94 2.28 -6.43
C ASP A 144 -11.61 1.54 -6.26
N LEU A 145 -10.52 2.30 -6.12
CA LEU A 145 -9.17 1.75 -5.94
C LEU A 145 -9.01 1.07 -4.58
N ALA A 146 -9.52 1.70 -3.52
CA ALA A 146 -9.52 1.11 -2.17
C ALA A 146 -10.30 -0.22 -2.16
N GLU A 147 -11.45 -0.28 -2.82
CA GLU A 147 -12.24 -1.50 -2.94
C GLU A 147 -11.51 -2.57 -3.75
N CYS A 148 -10.84 -2.21 -4.85
CA CYS A 148 -10.05 -3.17 -5.63
C CYS A 148 -8.93 -3.81 -4.80
N VAL A 149 -8.14 -3.03 -4.06
CA VAL A 149 -7.05 -3.53 -3.20
C VAL A 149 -7.59 -4.37 -2.05
N LYS A 150 -8.70 -3.95 -1.44
CA LYS A 150 -9.38 -4.71 -0.39
C LYS A 150 -9.85 -6.08 -0.89
N GLN A 151 -10.44 -6.15 -2.08
CA GLN A 151 -10.92 -7.41 -2.67
C GLN A 151 -9.80 -8.41 -2.97
N VAL A 152 -8.59 -7.95 -3.28
CA VAL A 152 -7.42 -8.85 -3.45
C VAL A 152 -7.15 -9.67 -2.19
N HIS A 153 -7.36 -9.09 -1.00
CA HIS A 153 -7.17 -9.76 0.28
C HIS A 153 -8.40 -10.60 0.68
N ILE A 154 -9.62 -10.07 0.50
CA ILE A 154 -10.86 -10.74 0.92
C ILE A 154 -11.16 -11.99 0.09
N THR A 155 -10.92 -11.94 -1.22
CA THR A 155 -11.21 -13.07 -2.12
C THR A 155 -10.22 -14.23 -1.95
N GLY A 156 -9.10 -13.99 -1.27
CA GLY A 156 -8.01 -14.95 -1.08
C GLY A 156 -7.20 -15.24 -2.34
N GLU A 157 -7.36 -14.43 -3.38
CA GLU A 157 -6.59 -14.53 -4.62
C GLU A 157 -5.09 -14.36 -4.35
N MET A 158 -4.72 -13.33 -3.57
CA MET A 158 -3.32 -13.14 -3.16
C MET A 158 -2.77 -14.33 -2.36
N TYR A 159 -3.53 -14.81 -1.35
CA TYR A 159 -3.09 -15.94 -0.53
C TYR A 159 -2.86 -17.21 -1.36
N ARG A 160 -3.72 -17.47 -2.36
CA ARG A 160 -3.57 -18.63 -3.24
C ARG A 160 -2.30 -18.56 -4.08
N GLU A 161 -2.07 -17.42 -4.74
CA GLU A 161 -0.88 -17.21 -5.58
C GLU A 161 0.42 -17.32 -4.77
N VAL A 162 0.41 -16.77 -3.54
CA VAL A 162 1.53 -16.89 -2.59
C VAL A 162 1.77 -18.33 -2.18
N SER A 163 0.72 -19.08 -1.81
CA SER A 163 0.84 -20.48 -1.39
C SER A 163 1.31 -21.41 -2.52
N GLU A 164 0.92 -21.13 -3.76
CA GLU A 164 1.35 -21.90 -4.93
C GLU A 164 2.81 -21.62 -5.30
N ASN A 165 3.35 -20.44 -4.97
CA ASN A 165 4.68 -19.98 -5.36
C ASN A 165 5.51 -19.39 -4.20
N LEU A 166 5.54 -20.08 -3.06
CA LEU A 166 6.17 -19.58 -1.81
C LEU A 166 7.60 -19.04 -1.97
N LYS A 167 8.43 -19.68 -2.80
CA LYS A 167 9.84 -19.27 -2.99
C LYS A 167 10.00 -17.90 -3.64
N GLU A 168 9.01 -17.47 -4.42
CA GLU A 168 9.03 -16.18 -5.10
C GLU A 168 8.58 -15.06 -4.17
N TYR A 169 7.59 -15.35 -3.32
CA TYR A 169 6.90 -14.33 -2.51
C TYR A 169 7.35 -14.26 -1.06
N VAL A 170 7.98 -15.29 -0.49
CA VAL A 170 8.37 -15.35 0.93
C VAL A 170 9.87 -15.55 1.05
N HIS A 171 10.53 -14.67 1.82
CA HIS A 171 11.92 -14.83 2.16
C HIS A 171 12.10 -16.02 3.12
N PRO A 172 13.03 -16.96 2.83
CA PRO A 172 13.36 -18.01 3.78
C PRO A 172 13.99 -17.40 5.04
N ASN A 173 13.52 -17.83 6.21
CA ASN A 173 14.05 -17.39 7.49
C ASN A 173 14.65 -18.58 8.24
N GLU A 174 15.93 -18.86 7.98
CA GLU A 174 16.64 -20.01 8.54
C GLU A 174 16.71 -19.96 10.08
N GLY A 175 16.84 -18.76 10.67
CA GLY A 175 16.97 -18.58 12.12
C GLY A 175 15.64 -18.55 12.89
N LEU A 176 14.50 -18.46 12.20
CA LEU A 176 13.20 -18.32 12.87
C LEU A 176 12.86 -19.53 13.74
N LYS A 177 13.12 -20.73 13.23
CA LYS A 177 12.85 -21.97 13.96
C LYS A 177 13.64 -22.01 15.27
N ASP A 178 14.95 -21.82 15.20
CA ASP A 178 15.84 -21.86 16.36
C ASP A 178 15.45 -20.80 17.39
N TYR A 179 15.04 -19.62 16.93
CA TYR A 179 14.56 -18.54 17.80
C TYR A 179 13.27 -18.92 18.55
N LEU A 180 12.27 -19.47 17.85
CA LEU A 180 11.02 -19.91 18.47
C LEU A 180 11.25 -21.08 19.43
N GLU A 181 12.12 -22.02 19.08
CA GLU A 181 12.53 -23.13 19.95
C GLU A 181 13.25 -22.64 21.20
N LEU A 182 14.15 -21.66 21.08
CA LEU A 182 14.82 -21.04 22.23
C LEU A 182 13.81 -20.39 23.19
N LEU A 183 12.84 -19.65 22.67
CA LEU A 183 11.79 -19.05 23.50
C LEU A 183 10.98 -20.13 24.21
N HIS A 184 10.55 -21.16 23.49
CA HIS A 184 9.76 -22.26 24.05
C HIS A 184 10.52 -23.02 25.14
N THR A 185 11.76 -23.42 24.88
CA THR A 185 12.62 -24.12 25.84
C THR A 185 13.00 -23.26 27.05
N SER A 186 13.01 -21.94 26.91
CA SER A 186 13.16 -20.98 28.00
C SER A 186 11.88 -20.77 28.84
N GLY A 187 10.87 -21.64 28.68
CA GLY A 187 9.61 -21.62 29.41
C GLY A 187 8.70 -20.46 29.03
N LYS A 188 8.75 -20.01 27.76
CA LYS A 188 7.84 -18.97 27.23
C LYS A 188 6.67 -19.60 26.50
N GLU A 189 5.49 -19.03 26.71
CA GLU A 189 4.29 -19.36 25.93
C GLU A 189 4.25 -18.50 24.67
N LEU A 190 3.96 -19.11 23.52
CA LEU A 190 3.94 -18.44 22.22
C LEU A 190 2.54 -18.51 21.63
N PHE A 191 2.09 -17.43 21.00
CA PHE A 191 0.84 -17.42 20.24
C PHE A 191 0.98 -16.53 18.99
N VAL A 192 0.14 -16.79 18.00
CA VAL A 192 0.04 -15.98 16.78
C VAL A 192 -1.32 -15.29 16.76
N VAL A 193 -1.35 -14.02 16.40
CA VAL A 193 -2.57 -13.25 16.11
C VAL A 193 -2.40 -12.64 14.74
N THR A 194 -3.26 -13.02 13.80
CA THR A 194 -3.14 -12.60 12.41
C THR A 194 -4.50 -12.29 11.81
N ASN A 195 -4.51 -11.37 10.85
CA ASN A 195 -5.66 -11.07 10.00
C ASN A 195 -5.79 -12.05 8.81
N SER A 196 -4.77 -12.88 8.58
CA SER A 196 -4.78 -13.91 7.56
C SER A 196 -5.76 -15.04 7.90
N PRO A 197 -6.45 -15.61 6.89
CA PRO A 197 -7.39 -16.70 7.10
C PRO A 197 -6.65 -17.98 7.52
N TYR A 198 -7.23 -18.78 8.42
CA TYR A 198 -6.60 -20.00 8.95
C TYR A 198 -6.07 -20.97 7.87
N PRO A 199 -6.75 -21.20 6.72
CA PRO A 199 -6.23 -22.06 5.66
C PRO A 199 -4.96 -21.57 4.96
N PHE A 200 -4.57 -20.30 5.15
CA PHE A 200 -3.34 -19.74 4.58
C PHE A 200 -2.11 -19.94 5.49
N LEU A 201 -2.33 -20.13 6.80
CA LEU A 201 -1.29 -20.44 7.78
C LEU A 201 -0.83 -21.90 7.66
#